data_AF-A0A5M8FS36-F1
#
_entry.id   AF-A0A5M8FS36-F1
#
_cell.length_a   1.000
_cell.length_b   1.000
_cell.length_c   1.000
_cell.angle_alpha   90.00
_cell.angle_beta   90.00
_cell.angle_gamma   90.00
#
_symmetry.space_group_name_H-M   'P 1'
#
loop_
_entity.id
_entity.type
_entity.pdbx_description
1 polymer ?
#
loop_
_entity_poly.entity_id
_entity_poly.type
_entity_poly.pdbx_seq_one_letter_code
_entity_poly.pdbx_strand_id
1 'polypeptide(L)'
;MGLNGHRATEPGLWKRPPTFPAQDPCWTAALRRVRRLVDSCRFERVYAPIEFVALLGESASCAVETYLELPRDGDLLLIHKGQTEHWSLQSLQQLGQFSCLWANSVFALYAHRSRRRWSDWPIARHVPRRGSLERLPVKRPGTPEVLLISAGNMGNLGDDAVTTCAARIIGAAAGAAHIVRRGPPIMRADVARASCVVLGGGGLLYDACPHNLQNYALPLLMAAELHRPAVCLGIGTQGVRTDLGRRLLAHALSNCRWVSVRDPGDADRLRDIAPDAKLSVDQDLAFHLGTVAVRTGSINPEYPRIGVSWVSPEPMLAKDNMRKYQRAIDETADLAPPGASIELVVQSRDDLSMYQRWQNHKGLRIRTFKGQAIEAVLEYYACLDLVLTSRYHGFIFALLTGRPVICTGSSQGKIARLIKYAVPSAEPCFIALAEFDSSVLHERLIRYMNDPHALMPKASEVIACVERARALDQRLAYECGKISGQ
;
A
#
# COMPACT_ATOMS: atom_id res chain seq x y z
N MET A 1 4.97 12.72 33.78
CA MET A 1 3.74 12.87 32.97
C MET A 1 3.85 14.18 32.18
N GLY A 2 4.22 14.11 30.91
CA GLY A 2 4.35 15.27 30.03
C GLY A 2 4.06 14.82 28.61
N LEU A 3 2.81 15.00 28.17
CA LEU A 3 2.38 14.70 26.82
C LEU A 3 3.00 15.75 25.90
N ASN A 4 4.07 15.37 25.20
CA ASN A 4 4.66 16.19 24.16
C ASN A 4 3.63 16.43 23.05
N GLY A 5 3.31 17.71 22.84
CA GLY A 5 2.38 18.17 21.83
C GLY A 5 2.85 17.82 20.43
N HIS A 6 2.24 16.77 19.87
CA HIS A 6 2.05 16.72 18.43
C HIS A 6 1.13 17.89 18.06
N ARG A 7 1.69 18.98 17.53
CA ARG A 7 0.91 19.91 16.72
C ARG A 7 0.18 19.06 15.68
N ALA A 8 -1.14 18.99 15.81
CA ALA A 8 -2.00 18.52 14.74
C ALA A 8 -1.59 19.33 13.51
N THR A 9 -1.03 18.67 12.50
CA THR A 9 -1.02 19.22 11.15
C THR A 9 -2.47 19.60 10.85
N GLU A 10 -2.71 20.82 10.36
CA GLU A 10 -4.07 21.29 10.03
C GLU A 10 -4.89 20.15 9.41
N PRO A 11 -6.09 19.85 9.95
CA PRO A 11 -6.92 18.80 9.41
C PRO A 11 -7.11 18.99 7.90
N GLY A 12 -6.80 17.96 7.10
CA GLY A 12 -7.33 17.86 5.74
C GLY A 12 -6.36 18.07 4.56
N LEU A 13 -5.08 18.43 4.75
CA LEU A 13 -4.16 18.63 3.62
C LEU A 13 -3.19 17.46 3.37
N TRP A 14 -3.09 17.04 2.11
CA TRP A 14 -2.18 16.00 1.63
C TRP A 14 -0.71 16.41 1.81
N LYS A 15 0.13 15.52 2.36
CA LYS A 15 1.57 15.82 2.55
C LYS A 15 2.32 16.07 1.25
N ARG A 16 1.90 15.40 0.18
CA ARG A 16 2.43 15.59 -1.18
C ARG A 16 1.22 15.69 -2.11
N PRO A 17 0.79 16.90 -2.51
CA PRO A 17 -0.30 17.02 -3.46
C PRO A 17 0.10 16.36 -4.80
N PRO A 18 -0.86 15.84 -5.57
CA PRO A 18 -0.58 15.32 -6.91
C PRO A 18 0.10 16.38 -7.77
N THR A 19 1.01 15.95 -8.65
CA THR A 19 1.66 16.87 -9.57
C THR A 19 0.72 17.22 -10.71
N PHE A 20 0.34 18.49 -10.82
CA PHE A 20 -0.42 18.99 -11.96
C PHE A 20 0.49 19.09 -13.20
N PRO A 21 0.14 18.47 -14.34
CA PRO A 21 0.96 18.50 -15.55
C PRO A 21 0.81 19.84 -16.28
N ALA A 22 1.39 20.90 -15.72
CA ALA A 22 1.26 22.27 -16.23
C ALA A 22 1.73 22.45 -17.69
N GLN A 23 2.62 21.56 -18.14
CA GLN A 23 3.15 21.55 -19.51
C GLN A 23 2.13 21.04 -20.53
N ASP A 24 1.08 20.33 -20.10
CA ASP A 24 0.07 19.77 -21.00
C ASP A 24 -1.01 20.83 -21.32
N PRO A 25 -1.21 21.18 -22.60
CA PRO A 25 -2.14 22.23 -23.00
C PRO A 25 -3.60 21.87 -22.67
N CYS A 26 -3.97 20.58 -22.67
CA CYS A 26 -5.33 20.15 -22.35
C CYS A 26 -5.64 20.36 -20.86
N TRP A 27 -4.68 20.07 -19.99
CA TRP A 27 -4.80 20.27 -18.55
C TRP A 27 -4.85 21.76 -18.19
N THR A 28 -3.93 22.55 -18.74
CA THR A 28 -3.89 24.00 -18.50
C THR A 28 -5.14 24.69 -19.04
N ALA A 29 -5.66 24.28 -20.19
CA ALA A 29 -6.93 24.79 -20.72
C ALA A 29 -8.12 24.45 -19.80
N ALA A 30 -8.18 23.22 -19.27
CA ALA A 30 -9.22 22.82 -18.32
C ALA A 30 -9.16 23.65 -17.03
N LEU A 31 -7.96 23.83 -16.45
CA LEU A 31 -7.79 24.60 -15.22
C LEU A 31 -8.23 26.06 -15.40
N ARG A 32 -7.79 26.69 -16.50
CA ARG A 32 -8.20 28.07 -16.83
C ARG A 32 -9.71 28.18 -16.99
N ARG A 33 -10.33 27.19 -17.65
CA ARG A 33 -11.78 27.19 -17.89
C ARG A 33 -12.57 27.04 -16.59
N VAL A 34 -12.17 26.10 -15.73
CA VAL A 34 -12.84 25.89 -14.44
C VAL A 34 -12.68 27.10 -13.54
N ARG A 35 -11.46 27.67 -13.41
CA ARG A 35 -11.24 28.89 -12.62
C ARG A 35 -12.12 30.04 -13.07
N ARG A 36 -12.14 30.34 -14.38
CA ARG A 36 -13.00 31.39 -14.92
C ARG A 36 -14.48 31.20 -14.52
N LEU A 37 -14.97 29.96 -14.52
CA LEU A 37 -16.34 29.66 -14.11
C LEU A 37 -16.54 29.81 -12.61
N VAL A 38 -15.64 29.28 -11.78
CA VAL A 38 -15.69 29.42 -10.31
C VAL A 38 -15.61 30.89 -9.89
N ASP A 39 -14.80 31.70 -10.57
CA ASP A 39 -14.67 33.14 -10.30
C ASP A 39 -15.93 33.92 -10.72
N SER A 40 -16.62 33.46 -11.78
CA SER A 40 -17.80 34.15 -12.33
C SER A 40 -19.12 33.66 -11.75
N CYS A 41 -19.14 32.51 -11.07
CA CYS A 41 -20.34 31.82 -10.62
C CYS A 41 -20.10 31.13 -9.29
N ARG A 42 -21.03 31.27 -8.34
CA ARG A 42 -20.98 30.54 -7.08
C ARG A 42 -21.40 29.09 -7.29
N PHE A 43 -20.50 28.15 -7.02
CA PHE A 43 -20.81 26.71 -6.92
C PHE A 43 -20.78 26.28 -5.47
N GLU A 44 -21.59 25.27 -5.13
CA GLU A 44 -21.52 24.65 -3.81
C GLU A 44 -20.26 23.81 -3.70
N ARG A 45 -20.01 22.98 -4.73
CA ARG A 45 -18.81 22.18 -4.86
C ARG A 45 -18.33 22.07 -6.30
N VAL A 46 -17.04 21.77 -6.44
CA VAL A 46 -16.41 21.45 -7.72
C VAL A 46 -15.79 20.06 -7.64
N TYR A 47 -16.45 19.06 -8.22
CA TYR A 47 -15.90 17.72 -8.33
C TYR A 47 -14.90 17.67 -9.48
N ALA A 48 -13.66 17.30 -9.18
CA ALA A 48 -12.58 17.29 -10.15
C ALA A 48 -11.60 16.13 -9.94
N PRO A 49 -10.74 15.80 -10.92
CA PRO A 49 -9.59 14.93 -10.68
C PRO A 49 -8.74 15.50 -9.55
N ILE A 50 -8.09 14.63 -8.79
CA ILE A 50 -7.43 15.01 -7.53
C ILE A 50 -6.27 16.00 -7.74
N GLU A 51 -5.68 16.01 -8.94
CA GLU A 51 -4.68 16.96 -9.40
C GLU A 51 -5.21 18.40 -9.48
N PHE A 52 -6.52 18.60 -9.60
CA PHE A 52 -7.15 19.93 -9.61
C PHE A 52 -7.57 20.40 -8.21
N VAL A 53 -7.75 19.49 -7.24
CA VAL A 53 -8.35 19.82 -5.94
C VAL A 53 -7.57 20.92 -5.23
N ALA A 54 -6.24 20.76 -5.11
CA ALA A 54 -5.39 21.75 -4.46
C ALA A 54 -5.33 23.11 -5.22
N LEU A 55 -5.67 23.12 -6.52
CA LEU A 55 -5.59 24.31 -7.37
C LEU A 55 -6.89 25.11 -7.43
N LEU A 56 -7.99 24.52 -6.99
CA LEU A 56 -9.35 25.08 -7.05
C LEU A 56 -9.86 25.56 -5.68
N GLY A 57 -9.13 25.30 -4.59
CA GLY A 57 -9.42 25.83 -3.26
C GLY A 57 -10.45 25.00 -2.47
N GLU A 58 -11.04 25.61 -1.44
CA GLU A 58 -11.85 24.93 -0.42
C GLU A 58 -13.14 24.27 -0.94
N SER A 59 -13.69 24.76 -2.05
CA SER A 59 -14.91 24.18 -2.66
C SER A 59 -14.63 22.97 -3.54
N ALA A 60 -13.36 22.61 -3.74
CA ALA A 60 -12.98 21.52 -4.62
C ALA A 60 -13.03 20.16 -3.90
N SER A 61 -13.77 19.24 -4.49
CA SER A 61 -13.88 17.85 -4.05
C SER A 61 -13.25 16.92 -5.06
N CYS A 62 -12.71 15.81 -4.59
CA CYS A 62 -12.18 14.79 -5.49
C CYS A 62 -13.34 14.03 -6.15
N ALA A 63 -13.20 13.67 -7.43
CA ALA A 63 -14.14 12.80 -8.15
C ALA A 63 -14.52 11.52 -7.37
N VAL A 64 -13.59 10.96 -6.59
CA VAL A 64 -13.83 9.76 -5.77
C VAL A 64 -14.85 10.00 -4.65
N GLU A 65 -15.07 11.25 -4.24
CA GLU A 65 -16.14 11.59 -3.27
C GLU A 65 -17.53 11.29 -3.80
N THR A 66 -17.69 11.11 -5.10
CA THR A 66 -18.98 10.73 -5.70
C THR A 66 -19.48 9.34 -5.28
N TYR A 67 -18.61 8.50 -4.72
CA TYR A 67 -19.00 7.24 -4.06
C TYR A 67 -19.59 7.45 -2.66
N LEU A 68 -19.37 8.61 -2.04
CA LEU A 68 -19.93 8.97 -0.74
C LEU A 68 -21.17 9.86 -0.89
N GLU A 69 -21.13 10.80 -1.83
CA GLU A 69 -22.20 11.76 -2.05
C GLU A 69 -22.36 12.11 -3.52
N LEU A 70 -23.59 12.05 -4.02
CA LEU A 70 -23.90 12.31 -5.42
C LEU A 70 -23.83 13.81 -5.73
N PRO A 71 -23.38 14.18 -6.94
CA PRO A 71 -23.52 15.52 -7.47
C PRO A 71 -24.97 16.00 -7.47
N ARG A 72 -25.21 17.24 -7.07
CA ARG A 72 -26.55 17.86 -7.01
C ARG A 72 -26.61 19.19 -7.75
N ASP A 73 -27.77 19.83 -7.72
CA ASP A 73 -27.90 21.20 -8.21
C ASP A 73 -26.95 22.13 -7.43
N GLY A 74 -26.27 23.02 -8.14
CA GLY A 74 -25.24 23.89 -7.58
C GLY A 74 -23.80 23.37 -7.69
N ASP A 75 -23.60 22.10 -8.08
CA ASP A 75 -22.27 21.53 -8.26
C ASP A 75 -21.72 21.74 -9.70
N LEU A 76 -20.39 21.76 -9.82
CA LEU A 76 -19.65 21.80 -11.08
C LEU A 76 -18.81 20.52 -11.21
N LEU A 77 -18.84 19.85 -12.37
CA LEU A 77 -18.17 18.57 -12.59
C LEU A 77 -17.10 18.69 -13.68
N LEU A 78 -15.83 18.60 -13.30
CA LEU A 78 -14.72 18.44 -14.22
C LEU A 78 -14.39 16.94 -14.36
N ILE A 79 -14.71 16.36 -15.51
CA ILE A 79 -14.51 14.94 -15.78
C ILE A 79 -13.28 14.75 -16.67
N HIS A 80 -12.30 14.00 -16.19
CA HIS A 80 -11.22 13.46 -17.02
C HIS A 80 -11.71 12.20 -17.73
N LYS A 81 -11.76 12.22 -19.06
CA LYS A 81 -12.35 11.16 -19.90
C LYS A 81 -11.66 9.81 -19.77
N GLY A 82 -10.38 9.80 -19.43
CA GLY A 82 -9.61 8.59 -19.12
C GLY A 82 -9.66 8.12 -17.66
N GLN A 83 -10.36 8.84 -16.78
CA GLN A 83 -10.49 8.51 -15.35
C GLN A 83 -11.96 8.46 -14.92
N THR A 84 -12.86 8.11 -15.83
CA THR A 84 -14.30 7.98 -15.54
C THR A 84 -14.59 6.93 -14.48
N GLU A 85 -13.67 5.99 -14.25
CA GLU A 85 -13.75 4.98 -13.19
C GLU A 85 -13.64 5.58 -11.78
N HIS A 86 -13.06 6.77 -11.65
CA HIS A 86 -13.00 7.47 -10.37
C HIS A 86 -14.36 8.04 -9.94
N TRP A 87 -15.38 7.96 -10.79
CA TRP A 87 -16.73 8.43 -10.53
C TRP A 87 -17.66 7.25 -10.24
N SER A 88 -18.56 7.38 -9.27
CA SER A 88 -19.59 6.36 -9.01
C SER A 88 -20.51 6.18 -10.23
N LEU A 89 -20.99 4.95 -10.45
CA LEU A 89 -21.93 4.64 -11.54
C LEU A 89 -23.18 5.50 -11.46
N GLN A 90 -23.69 5.71 -10.25
CA GLN A 90 -24.86 6.54 -10.03
C GLN A 90 -24.63 8.00 -10.45
N SER A 91 -23.46 8.57 -10.14
CA SER A 91 -23.11 9.92 -10.58
C SER A 91 -22.98 10.02 -12.10
N LEU A 92 -22.38 9.00 -12.72
CA LEU A 92 -22.26 8.94 -14.18
C LEU A 92 -23.64 8.83 -14.86
N GLN A 93 -24.58 8.08 -14.28
CA GLN A 93 -25.97 8.00 -14.76
C GLN A 93 -26.71 9.33 -14.63
N GLN A 94 -26.43 10.12 -13.60
CA GLN A 94 -27.02 11.43 -13.38
C GLN A 94 -26.45 12.53 -14.29
N LEU A 95 -25.38 12.29 -15.06
CA LEU A 95 -24.83 13.29 -15.99
C LEU A 95 -25.85 13.82 -17.01
N GLY A 96 -26.91 13.07 -17.31
CA GLY A 96 -28.02 13.53 -18.14
C GLY A 96 -28.76 14.75 -17.58
N GLN A 97 -28.65 15.02 -16.28
CA GLN A 97 -29.22 16.20 -15.60
C GLN A 97 -28.32 17.44 -15.71
N PHE A 98 -27.10 17.28 -16.26
CA PHE A 98 -26.13 18.34 -16.42
C PHE A 98 -26.00 18.73 -17.89
N SER A 99 -25.50 19.95 -18.12
CA SER A 99 -25.16 20.51 -19.43
C SER A 99 -23.64 20.59 -19.55
N CYS A 100 -23.10 20.09 -20.67
CA CYS A 100 -21.68 20.24 -20.97
C CYS A 100 -21.39 21.69 -21.41
N LEU A 101 -20.67 22.43 -20.56
CA LEU A 101 -20.29 23.83 -20.80
C LEU A 101 -19.02 23.95 -21.64
N TRP A 102 -18.16 22.94 -21.61
CA TRP A 102 -16.88 22.93 -22.31
C TRP A 102 -16.29 21.53 -22.36
N ALA A 103 -15.55 21.20 -23.42
CA ALA A 103 -14.77 19.98 -23.48
C ALA A 103 -13.55 20.17 -24.39
N ASN A 104 -12.50 19.38 -24.14
CA ASN A 104 -11.38 19.17 -25.07
C ASN A 104 -11.14 17.66 -25.27
N SER A 105 -9.99 17.24 -25.77
CA SER A 105 -9.69 15.81 -26.00
C SER A 105 -9.62 14.98 -24.71
N VAL A 106 -9.30 15.60 -23.56
CA VAL A 106 -9.06 14.92 -22.28
C VAL A 106 -10.16 15.17 -21.26
N PHE A 107 -10.79 16.35 -21.27
CA PHE A 107 -11.70 16.81 -20.24
C PHE A 107 -13.07 17.19 -20.78
N ALA A 108 -14.08 17.09 -19.92
CA ALA A 108 -15.40 17.67 -20.12
C ALA A 108 -15.87 18.33 -18.82
N LEU A 109 -16.49 19.49 -18.94
CA LEU A 109 -16.95 20.31 -17.82
C LEU A 109 -18.48 20.43 -17.87
N TYR A 110 -19.13 20.09 -16.77
CA TYR A 110 -20.59 20.04 -16.67
C TYR A 110 -21.10 20.88 -15.51
N ALA A 111 -22.26 21.50 -15.71
CA ALA A 111 -23.03 22.15 -14.65
C ALA A 111 -24.51 21.76 -14.74
N HIS A 112 -25.23 21.79 -13.62
CA HIS A 112 -26.62 21.35 -13.59
C HIS A 112 -27.54 22.20 -14.49
N ARG A 113 -28.53 21.56 -15.13
CA ARG A 113 -29.41 22.19 -16.15
C ARG A 113 -30.37 23.23 -15.60
N SER A 114 -30.75 23.14 -14.32
CA SER A 114 -31.71 24.07 -13.70
C SER A 114 -31.20 25.52 -13.65
N ARG A 115 -29.88 25.74 -13.74
CA ARG A 115 -29.29 27.07 -13.71
C ARG A 115 -29.50 27.80 -15.05
N ARG A 116 -30.46 28.73 -15.08
CA ARG A 116 -30.86 29.50 -16.28
C ARG A 116 -29.78 30.40 -16.89
N ARG A 117 -28.67 30.69 -16.20
CA ARG A 117 -27.65 31.68 -16.61
C ARG A 117 -26.58 31.16 -17.58
N TRP A 118 -26.73 29.97 -18.17
CA TRP A 118 -25.73 29.40 -19.07
C TRP A 118 -25.88 29.81 -20.55
N SER A 119 -26.89 30.61 -20.91
CA SER A 119 -27.18 31.01 -22.30
C SER A 119 -25.99 31.62 -23.03
N ASP A 120 -25.10 32.27 -22.28
CA ASP A 120 -23.98 33.04 -22.82
C ASP A 120 -22.73 32.16 -23.06
N TRP A 121 -22.80 30.88 -22.70
CA TRP A 121 -21.71 29.93 -22.87
C TRP A 121 -22.03 28.96 -24.01
N PRO A 122 -21.11 28.76 -24.97
CA PRO A 122 -21.34 27.83 -26.06
C PRO A 122 -21.47 26.41 -25.48
N ILE A 123 -22.67 25.85 -25.56
CA ILE A 123 -22.94 24.48 -25.14
C ILE A 123 -22.19 23.54 -26.09
N ALA A 124 -21.20 22.84 -25.56
CA ALA A 124 -20.48 21.83 -26.32
C ALA A 124 -21.33 20.55 -26.40
N ARG A 125 -21.42 19.94 -27.58
CA ARG A 125 -22.00 18.60 -27.72
C ARG A 125 -21.01 17.55 -27.23
N HIS A 126 -20.92 17.37 -25.93
CA HIS A 126 -20.30 16.19 -25.34
C HIS A 126 -21.36 15.42 -24.56
N VAL A 127 -21.83 14.32 -25.16
CA VAL A 127 -22.69 13.35 -24.49
C VAL A 127 -21.77 12.19 -24.12
N PRO A 128 -21.53 11.90 -22.83
CA PRO A 128 -20.94 10.62 -22.45
C PRO A 128 -21.76 9.53 -23.14
N ARG A 129 -21.16 8.67 -23.95
CA ARG A 129 -21.92 7.61 -24.63
C ARG A 129 -22.65 6.81 -23.55
N ARG A 130 -23.99 6.90 -23.49
CA ARG A 130 -24.80 6.17 -22.50
C ARG A 130 -24.44 4.68 -22.50
N GLY A 131 -24.20 4.11 -23.68
CA GLY A 131 -23.76 2.73 -23.87
C GLY A 131 -22.36 2.35 -23.32
N SER A 132 -21.50 3.31 -22.94
CA SER A 132 -20.27 2.98 -22.20
C SER A 132 -20.49 2.82 -20.69
N LEU A 133 -21.66 3.25 -20.18
CA LEU A 133 -22.05 3.15 -18.76
C LEU A 133 -23.14 2.08 -18.55
N GLU A 134 -24.04 1.93 -19.53
CA GLU A 134 -25.10 0.94 -19.53
C GLU A 134 -24.50 -0.44 -19.82
N ARG A 135 -24.16 -1.15 -18.74
CA ARG A 135 -23.68 -2.55 -18.74
C ARG A 135 -22.47 -2.71 -19.65
N LEU A 136 -21.26 -2.55 -19.12
CA LEU A 136 -20.08 -3.16 -19.74
C LEU A 136 -20.48 -4.62 -20.03
N PRO A 137 -20.71 -5.02 -21.30
CA PRO A 137 -21.19 -6.36 -21.61
C PRO A 137 -19.98 -7.27 -21.49
N VAL A 138 -19.57 -7.50 -20.26
CA VAL A 138 -18.45 -8.34 -19.95
C VAL A 138 -19.00 -9.75 -20.04
N LYS A 139 -18.66 -10.44 -21.14
CA LYS A 139 -18.81 -11.88 -21.23
C LYS A 139 -18.05 -12.48 -20.04
N ARG A 140 -18.79 -13.04 -19.08
CA ARG A 140 -18.19 -13.71 -17.94
C ARG A 140 -17.40 -14.91 -18.46
N PRO A 141 -16.16 -15.13 -17.98
CA PRO A 141 -15.43 -16.34 -18.33
C PRO A 141 -16.22 -17.57 -17.86
N GLY A 142 -16.06 -18.69 -18.57
CA GLY A 142 -16.69 -19.97 -18.18
C GLY A 142 -16.13 -20.51 -16.85
N THR A 143 -14.90 -20.10 -16.50
CA THR A 143 -14.26 -20.38 -15.22
C THR A 143 -14.33 -19.14 -14.32
N PRO A 144 -14.68 -19.27 -13.02
CA PRO A 144 -14.65 -18.15 -12.09
C PRO A 144 -13.28 -17.45 -12.06
N GLU A 145 -13.28 -16.12 -12.17
CA GLU A 145 -12.08 -15.29 -12.11
C GLU A 145 -12.00 -14.58 -10.75
N VAL A 146 -10.85 -14.69 -10.07
CA VAL A 146 -10.56 -13.90 -8.86
C VAL A 146 -9.54 -12.82 -9.21
N LEU A 147 -9.93 -11.56 -9.04
CA LEU A 147 -9.07 -10.41 -9.28
C LEU A 147 -8.27 -10.09 -8.01
N LEU A 148 -6.99 -10.43 -7.99
CA LEU A 148 -6.05 -10.08 -6.92
C LEU A 148 -5.37 -8.74 -7.23
N ILE A 149 -5.68 -7.74 -6.42
CA ILE A 149 -5.14 -6.38 -6.50
C ILE A 149 -4.06 -6.23 -5.44
N SER A 150 -2.84 -5.84 -5.84
CA SER A 150 -1.70 -5.75 -4.92
C SER A 150 -0.60 -4.80 -5.44
N ALA A 151 0.40 -4.54 -4.61
CA ALA A 151 1.62 -3.81 -4.99
C ALA A 151 2.72 -4.72 -5.60
N GLY A 152 2.40 -5.97 -5.94
CA GLY A 152 3.37 -6.88 -6.56
C GLY A 152 3.92 -6.35 -7.89
N ASN A 153 5.18 -6.67 -8.17
CA ASN A 153 6.02 -6.22 -9.27
C ASN A 153 6.32 -4.71 -9.32
N MET A 154 6.03 -3.97 -8.24
CA MET A 154 6.36 -2.53 -8.15
C MET A 154 7.79 -2.26 -7.67
N GLY A 155 8.64 -3.28 -7.65
CA GLY A 155 10.05 -3.15 -7.26
C GLY A 155 10.32 -3.22 -5.77
N ASN A 156 9.38 -3.78 -4.99
CA ASN A 156 9.53 -4.06 -3.57
C ASN A 156 9.35 -5.57 -3.32
N LEU A 157 10.42 -6.21 -2.88
CA LEU A 157 10.51 -7.65 -2.70
C LEU A 157 9.50 -8.17 -1.65
N GLY A 158 9.21 -7.36 -0.64
CA GLY A 158 8.20 -7.66 0.35
C GLY A 158 6.78 -7.69 -0.24
N ASP A 159 6.48 -6.73 -1.11
CA ASP A 159 5.18 -6.66 -1.78
C ASP A 159 5.02 -7.83 -2.78
N ASP A 160 6.10 -8.26 -3.42
CA ASP A 160 6.14 -9.47 -4.26
C ASP A 160 5.86 -10.74 -3.45
N ALA A 161 6.42 -10.84 -2.24
CA ALA A 161 6.21 -11.95 -1.32
C ALA A 161 4.75 -12.07 -0.88
N VAL A 162 4.17 -10.98 -0.36
CA VAL A 162 2.77 -11.00 0.10
C VAL A 162 1.79 -11.19 -1.06
N THR A 163 2.10 -10.70 -2.26
CA THR A 163 1.29 -10.94 -3.47
C THR A 163 1.31 -12.41 -3.86
N THR A 164 2.48 -13.03 -3.82
CA THR A 164 2.64 -14.47 -4.12
C THR A 164 1.90 -15.32 -3.09
N CYS A 165 2.01 -14.98 -1.82
CA CYS A 165 1.29 -15.66 -0.74
C CYS A 165 -0.22 -15.48 -0.83
N ALA A 166 -0.71 -14.27 -1.12
CA ALA A 166 -2.13 -14.01 -1.34
C ALA A 166 -2.68 -14.90 -2.45
N ALA A 167 -1.96 -15.04 -3.57
CA ALA A 167 -2.37 -15.94 -4.65
C ALA A 167 -2.37 -17.42 -4.25
N ARG A 168 -1.45 -17.87 -3.38
CA ARG A 168 -1.46 -19.24 -2.83
C ARG A 168 -2.68 -19.48 -1.96
N ILE A 169 -2.97 -18.55 -1.05
CA ILE A 169 -4.13 -18.60 -0.16
C ILE A 169 -5.43 -18.65 -0.97
N ILE A 170 -5.55 -17.78 -2.00
CA ILE A 170 -6.71 -17.80 -2.92
C ILE A 170 -6.78 -19.14 -3.67
N GLY A 171 -5.67 -19.65 -4.19
CA GLY A 171 -5.65 -20.93 -4.92
C GLY A 171 -6.09 -22.10 -4.06
N ALA A 172 -5.64 -22.15 -2.80
CA ALA A 172 -6.06 -23.14 -1.83
C ALA A 172 -7.57 -23.04 -1.50
N ALA A 173 -8.10 -21.82 -1.40
CA ALA A 173 -9.50 -21.58 -1.04
C ALA A 173 -10.50 -21.69 -2.20
N ALA A 174 -10.11 -21.30 -3.41
CA ALA A 174 -10.99 -21.18 -4.58
C ALA A 174 -10.81 -22.29 -5.62
N GLY A 175 -9.91 -23.25 -5.39
CA GLY A 175 -9.71 -24.43 -6.23
C GLY A 175 -9.37 -24.08 -7.67
N ALA A 176 -10.26 -24.41 -8.61
CA ALA A 176 -10.05 -24.22 -10.05
C ALA A 176 -10.25 -22.78 -10.57
N ALA A 177 -10.45 -21.79 -9.67
CA ALA A 177 -10.62 -20.40 -10.07
C ALA A 177 -9.35 -19.85 -10.74
N HIS A 178 -9.54 -19.06 -11.81
CA HIS A 178 -8.44 -18.37 -12.47
C HIS A 178 -8.07 -17.10 -11.69
N ILE A 179 -6.85 -17.02 -11.18
CA ILE A 179 -6.38 -15.89 -10.38
C ILE A 179 -5.70 -14.87 -11.30
N VAL A 180 -6.31 -13.71 -11.46
CA VAL A 180 -5.76 -12.59 -12.24
C VAL A 180 -5.12 -11.59 -11.30
N ARG A 181 -3.79 -11.47 -11.38
CA ARG A 181 -3.02 -10.49 -10.61
C ARG A 181 -2.95 -9.15 -11.36
N ARG A 182 -3.27 -8.06 -10.67
CA ARG A 182 -3.18 -6.69 -11.20
C ARG A 182 -2.61 -5.73 -10.15
N GLY A 183 -1.80 -4.79 -10.62
CA GLY A 183 -1.49 -3.58 -9.87
C GLY A 183 -2.39 -2.43 -10.31
N PRO A 184 -2.49 -1.34 -9.54
CA PRO A 184 -3.22 -0.15 -9.94
C PRO A 184 -2.61 0.52 -11.20
N PRO A 185 -3.40 1.27 -11.99
CA PRO A 185 -4.84 1.51 -11.80
C PRO A 185 -5.70 0.30 -12.21
N ILE A 186 -6.78 0.05 -11.47
CA ILE A 186 -7.76 -1.00 -11.77
C ILE A 186 -8.96 -0.36 -12.46
N MET A 187 -9.39 -0.96 -13.57
CA MET A 187 -10.55 -0.49 -14.32
C MET A 187 -11.82 -1.17 -13.82
N ARG A 188 -12.98 -0.49 -13.95
CA ARG A 188 -14.28 -1.08 -13.58
C ARG A 188 -14.58 -2.32 -14.40
N ALA A 189 -14.10 -2.38 -15.64
CA ALA A 189 -14.19 -3.57 -16.48
C ALA A 189 -13.52 -4.79 -15.85
N ASP A 190 -12.36 -4.63 -15.20
CA ASP A 190 -11.67 -5.74 -14.52
C ASP A 190 -12.52 -6.27 -13.35
N VAL A 191 -13.05 -5.36 -12.53
CA VAL A 191 -13.96 -5.69 -11.42
C VAL A 191 -15.23 -6.36 -11.94
N ALA A 192 -15.79 -5.89 -13.06
CA ALA A 192 -17.00 -6.45 -13.65
C ALA A 192 -16.82 -7.88 -14.16
N ARG A 193 -15.62 -8.27 -14.64
CA ARG A 193 -15.35 -9.67 -15.03
C ARG A 193 -15.16 -10.59 -13.83
N ALA A 194 -14.58 -10.06 -12.77
CA ALA A 194 -14.26 -10.83 -11.59
C ALA A 194 -15.52 -11.42 -10.94
N SER A 195 -15.40 -12.66 -10.48
CA SER A 195 -16.36 -13.31 -9.58
C SER A 195 -16.13 -12.87 -8.14
N CYS A 196 -14.90 -12.50 -7.79
CA CYS A 196 -14.52 -11.92 -6.51
C CYS A 196 -13.32 -10.98 -6.68
N VAL A 197 -13.33 -9.87 -5.93
CA VAL A 197 -12.18 -8.96 -5.81
C VAL A 197 -11.45 -9.24 -4.50
N VAL A 198 -10.13 -9.40 -4.59
CA VAL A 198 -9.27 -9.57 -3.42
C VAL A 198 -8.25 -8.44 -3.39
N LEU A 199 -8.27 -7.65 -2.33
CA LEU A 199 -7.16 -6.77 -2.01
C LEU A 199 -6.11 -7.57 -1.25
N GLY A 200 -4.94 -7.78 -1.87
CA GLY A 200 -3.81 -8.49 -1.30
C GLY A 200 -3.16 -7.73 -0.15
N GLY A 201 -2.30 -8.43 0.60
CA GLY A 201 -1.67 -7.88 1.80
C GLY A 201 -0.63 -6.79 1.55
N GLY A 202 -0.01 -6.36 2.65
CA GLY A 202 0.98 -5.29 2.66
C GLY A 202 0.42 -3.98 3.21
N GLY A 203 1.30 -2.98 3.32
CA GLY A 203 0.94 -1.67 3.88
C GLY A 203 0.27 -0.76 2.86
N LEU A 204 -0.82 -1.21 2.24
CA LEU A 204 -1.45 -0.55 1.09
C LEU A 204 -2.30 0.66 1.47
N LEU A 205 -2.85 0.69 2.68
CA LEU A 205 -3.82 1.72 3.07
C LEU A 205 -3.15 2.89 3.75
N TYR A 206 -2.95 3.97 3.00
CA TYR A 206 -2.51 5.26 3.52
C TYR A 206 -2.89 6.40 2.58
N ASP A 207 -2.99 7.59 3.16
CA ASP A 207 -3.43 8.80 2.49
C ASP A 207 -2.39 9.93 2.58
N ALA A 208 -1.12 9.60 2.89
CA ALA A 208 -0.02 10.55 2.70
C ALA A 208 0.20 10.89 1.22
N CYS A 209 -0.19 9.98 0.33
CA CYS A 209 -0.32 10.18 -1.11
C CYS A 209 -1.79 9.89 -1.49
N PRO A 210 -2.55 10.87 -1.97
CA PRO A 210 -3.97 10.69 -2.29
C PRO A 210 -4.26 9.56 -3.28
N HIS A 211 -3.45 9.44 -4.33
CA HIS A 211 -3.59 8.39 -5.33
C HIS A 211 -3.46 6.99 -4.72
N ASN A 212 -2.65 6.83 -3.68
CA ASN A 212 -2.45 5.53 -3.08
C ASN A 212 -3.75 5.00 -2.44
N LEU A 213 -4.43 5.83 -1.64
CA LEU A 213 -5.70 5.41 -1.06
C LEU A 213 -6.74 5.13 -2.15
N GLN A 214 -6.80 5.99 -3.18
CA GLN A 214 -7.71 5.78 -4.32
C GLN A 214 -7.45 4.44 -5.02
N ASN A 215 -6.19 4.13 -5.29
CA ASN A 215 -5.76 2.91 -5.99
C ASN A 215 -6.26 1.63 -5.31
N TYR A 216 -6.46 1.64 -3.99
CA TYR A 216 -6.85 0.45 -3.23
C TYR A 216 -8.26 0.51 -2.63
N ALA A 217 -8.83 1.70 -2.42
CA ALA A 217 -10.22 1.85 -1.98
C ALA A 217 -11.21 1.78 -3.15
N LEU A 218 -10.89 2.38 -4.30
CA LEU A 218 -11.80 2.42 -5.45
C LEU A 218 -12.22 1.03 -5.95
N PRO A 219 -11.33 0.03 -6.07
CA PRO A 219 -11.76 -1.28 -6.56
C PRO A 219 -12.76 -1.97 -5.64
N LEU A 220 -12.69 -1.71 -4.33
CA LEU A 220 -13.66 -2.23 -3.35
C LEU A 220 -15.01 -1.54 -3.50
N LEU A 221 -15.00 -0.23 -3.72
CA LEU A 221 -16.20 0.56 -3.98
C LEU A 221 -16.87 0.15 -5.31
N MET A 222 -16.09 -0.02 -6.37
CA MET A 222 -16.57 -0.56 -7.65
C MET A 222 -17.15 -1.96 -7.49
N ALA A 223 -16.53 -2.81 -6.67
CA ALA A 223 -17.04 -4.14 -6.38
C ALA A 223 -18.42 -4.04 -5.72
N ALA A 224 -18.60 -3.14 -4.75
CA ALA A 224 -19.89 -2.89 -4.12
C ALA A 224 -20.96 -2.43 -5.12
N GLU A 225 -20.65 -1.45 -5.98
CA GLU A 225 -21.57 -0.96 -7.03
C GLU A 225 -21.98 -2.05 -8.02
N LEU A 226 -21.06 -2.96 -8.35
CA LEU A 226 -21.26 -4.05 -9.29
C LEU A 226 -21.75 -5.34 -8.64
N HIS A 227 -22.08 -5.30 -7.34
CA HIS A 227 -22.49 -6.46 -6.54
C HIS A 227 -21.50 -7.62 -6.64
N ARG A 228 -20.20 -7.30 -6.63
CA ARG A 228 -19.10 -8.26 -6.56
C ARG A 228 -18.63 -8.39 -5.12
N PRO A 229 -18.46 -9.62 -4.61
CA PRO A 229 -17.89 -9.81 -3.29
C PRO A 229 -16.44 -9.33 -3.29
N ALA A 230 -16.09 -8.56 -2.27
CA ALA A 230 -14.74 -8.09 -2.03
C ALA A 230 -14.23 -8.59 -0.68
N VAL A 231 -12.97 -9.00 -0.64
CA VAL A 231 -12.26 -9.39 0.60
C VAL A 231 -10.88 -8.74 0.63
N CYS A 232 -10.36 -8.52 1.84
CA CYS A 232 -8.99 -8.04 2.02
C CYS A 232 -8.18 -9.05 2.84
N LEU A 233 -6.95 -9.33 2.42
CA LEU A 233 -6.09 -10.35 3.05
C LEU A 233 -4.84 -9.71 3.68
N GLY A 234 -4.63 -9.86 5.00
CA GLY A 234 -3.39 -9.44 5.67
C GLY A 234 -3.01 -7.98 5.43
N ILE A 235 -4.00 -7.07 5.42
CA ILE A 235 -3.77 -5.65 5.16
C ILE A 235 -3.05 -5.00 6.34
N GLY A 236 -2.11 -4.11 6.04
CA GLY A 236 -1.59 -3.14 6.97
C GLY A 236 -1.97 -1.71 6.60
N THR A 237 -2.13 -0.86 7.60
CA THR A 237 -2.31 0.59 7.41
C THR A 237 -1.00 1.33 7.70
N GLN A 238 -0.66 2.30 6.85
CA GLN A 238 0.49 3.20 7.09
C GLN A 238 0.03 4.61 7.51
N GLY A 239 -1.24 4.74 7.89
CA GLY A 239 -1.84 5.97 8.37
C GLY A 239 -2.78 6.58 7.33
N VAL A 240 -4.06 6.62 7.70
CA VAL A 240 -5.11 7.37 7.01
C VAL A 240 -5.54 8.50 7.95
N ARG A 241 -5.27 9.74 7.55
CA ARG A 241 -5.28 10.91 8.44
C ARG A 241 -6.28 11.97 8.04
N THR A 242 -6.63 12.06 6.77
CA THR A 242 -7.60 13.00 6.23
C THR A 242 -9.02 12.49 6.46
N ASP A 243 -9.96 13.39 6.73
CA ASP A 243 -11.37 13.02 6.91
C ASP A 243 -11.94 12.36 5.67
N LEU A 244 -11.60 12.90 4.50
CA LEU A 244 -11.94 12.29 3.22
C LEU A 244 -11.42 10.85 3.13
N GLY A 245 -10.14 10.63 3.42
CA GLY A 245 -9.54 9.30 3.37
C GLY A 245 -10.19 8.33 4.36
N ARG A 246 -10.51 8.80 5.57
CA ARG A 246 -11.22 8.01 6.58
C ARG A 246 -12.62 7.61 6.11
N ARG A 247 -13.43 8.55 5.62
CA ARG A 247 -14.79 8.28 5.10
C ARG A 247 -14.76 7.32 3.92
N LEU A 248 -13.86 7.53 2.96
CA LEU A 248 -13.71 6.65 1.79
C LEU A 248 -13.32 5.24 2.19
N LEU A 249 -12.35 5.12 3.09
CA LEU A 249 -11.90 3.82 3.55
C LEU A 249 -12.99 3.12 4.38
N ALA A 250 -13.68 3.85 5.25
CA ALA A 250 -14.82 3.32 5.99
C ALA A 250 -15.87 2.74 5.05
N HIS A 251 -16.30 3.51 4.05
CA HIS A 251 -17.28 3.06 3.09
C HIS A 251 -16.79 1.85 2.28
N ALA A 252 -15.53 1.86 1.82
CA ALA A 252 -14.95 0.74 1.08
C ALA A 252 -14.88 -0.56 1.92
N LEU A 253 -14.40 -0.48 3.17
CA LEU A 253 -14.23 -1.64 4.03
C LEU A 253 -15.56 -2.18 4.59
N SER A 254 -16.54 -1.31 4.87
CA SER A 254 -17.87 -1.75 5.33
C SER A 254 -18.64 -2.53 4.26
N ASN A 255 -18.32 -2.30 2.98
CA ASN A 255 -18.87 -3.09 1.87
C ASN A 255 -18.06 -4.37 1.59
N CYS A 256 -16.92 -4.57 2.23
CA CYS A 256 -16.17 -5.82 2.11
C CYS A 256 -16.87 -6.92 2.90
N ARG A 257 -16.83 -8.12 2.35
CA ARG A 257 -17.34 -9.32 3.01
C ARG A 257 -16.54 -9.64 4.27
N TRP A 258 -15.22 -9.48 4.17
CA TRP A 258 -14.28 -9.77 5.24
C TRP A 258 -12.97 -9.01 5.01
N VAL A 259 -12.41 -8.48 6.10
CA VAL A 259 -11.14 -7.74 6.13
C VAL A 259 -10.20 -8.41 7.12
N SER A 260 -9.17 -9.07 6.61
CA SER A 260 -8.05 -9.55 7.41
C SER A 260 -6.98 -8.47 7.52
N VAL A 261 -6.51 -8.21 8.75
CA VAL A 261 -5.33 -7.39 9.01
C VAL A 261 -4.21 -8.20 9.62
N ARG A 262 -2.97 -7.76 9.40
CA ARG A 262 -1.78 -8.51 9.81
C ARG A 262 -1.35 -8.37 11.27
N ASP A 263 -1.83 -7.35 11.99
CA ASP A 263 -1.45 -7.11 13.38
C ASP A 263 -2.56 -6.39 14.19
N PRO A 264 -2.62 -6.58 15.52
CA PRO A 264 -3.61 -5.92 16.37
C PRO A 264 -3.64 -4.40 16.26
N GLY A 265 -2.48 -3.75 16.10
CA GLY A 265 -2.43 -2.29 15.99
C GLY A 265 -3.00 -1.77 14.67
N ASP A 266 -2.93 -2.54 13.58
CA ASP A 266 -3.63 -2.23 12.34
C ASP A 266 -5.15 -2.46 12.48
N ALA A 267 -5.58 -3.47 13.26
CA ALA A 267 -6.99 -3.66 13.58
C ALA A 267 -7.60 -2.50 14.36
N ASP A 268 -6.92 -2.04 15.42
CA ASP A 268 -7.42 -0.95 16.26
C ASP A 268 -7.61 0.33 15.44
N ARG A 269 -6.66 0.64 14.56
CA ARG A 269 -6.76 1.78 13.63
C ARG A 269 -7.90 1.63 12.63
N LEU A 270 -8.11 0.44 12.08
CA LEU A 270 -9.19 0.22 11.12
C LEU A 270 -10.56 0.17 11.79
N ARG A 271 -10.70 -0.32 13.02
CA ARG A 271 -11.97 -0.27 13.77
C ARG A 271 -12.39 1.16 14.09
N ASP A 272 -11.42 2.04 14.38
CA ASP A 272 -11.67 3.48 14.57
C ASP A 272 -12.16 4.15 13.28
N ILE A 273 -11.68 3.71 12.11
CA ILE A 273 -12.07 4.26 10.81
C ILE A 273 -13.37 3.65 10.29
N ALA A 274 -13.49 2.33 10.38
CA ALA A 274 -14.51 1.49 9.75
C ALA A 274 -15.10 0.52 10.79
N PRO A 275 -15.87 1.03 11.78
CA PRO A 275 -16.39 0.21 12.88
C PRO A 275 -17.32 -0.92 12.40
N ASP A 276 -18.01 -0.73 11.28
CA ASP A 276 -18.93 -1.72 10.71
C ASP A 276 -18.24 -2.79 9.85
N ALA A 277 -16.93 -2.64 9.60
CA ALA A 277 -16.19 -3.61 8.80
C ALA A 277 -16.02 -4.94 9.55
N LYS A 278 -16.28 -6.06 8.86
CA LYS A 278 -16.06 -7.41 9.39
C LYS A 278 -14.58 -7.75 9.42
N LEU A 279 -13.92 -7.35 10.50
CA LEU A 279 -12.47 -7.39 10.64
C LEU A 279 -11.97 -8.58 11.48
N SER A 280 -10.89 -9.25 11.04
CA SER A 280 -10.09 -10.16 11.86
C SER A 280 -8.62 -9.77 11.92
N VAL A 281 -7.99 -10.05 13.05
CA VAL A 281 -6.53 -10.01 13.19
C VAL A 281 -6.01 -11.39 12.83
N ASP A 282 -5.17 -11.44 11.82
CA ASP A 282 -4.47 -12.63 11.38
C ASP A 282 -2.95 -12.35 11.40
N GLN A 283 -2.22 -12.79 10.39
CA GLN A 283 -0.77 -12.63 10.28
C GLN A 283 -0.39 -11.98 8.94
N ASP A 284 0.79 -11.37 8.88
CA ASP A 284 1.34 -10.92 7.60
C ASP A 284 1.51 -12.10 6.63
N LEU A 285 1.07 -11.92 5.39
CA LEU A 285 0.97 -13.00 4.41
C LEU A 285 2.33 -13.62 4.07
N ALA A 286 3.44 -12.89 4.26
CA ALA A 286 4.77 -13.43 4.01
C ALA A 286 5.10 -14.66 4.89
N PHE A 287 4.45 -14.83 6.05
CA PHE A 287 4.60 -16.03 6.87
C PHE A 287 4.00 -17.30 6.23
N HIS A 288 3.14 -17.17 5.20
CA HIS A 288 2.62 -18.31 4.45
C HIS A 288 3.71 -19.06 3.67
N LEU A 289 4.85 -18.42 3.41
CA LEU A 289 6.03 -19.06 2.81
C LEU A 289 6.56 -20.23 3.65
N GLY A 290 6.27 -20.25 4.95
CA GLY A 290 6.74 -21.26 5.89
C GLY A 290 8.20 -21.08 6.28
N THR A 291 8.67 -21.96 7.18
CA THR A 291 10.07 -22.01 7.56
C THR A 291 10.87 -22.77 6.50
N VAL A 292 12.08 -22.28 6.22
CA VAL A 292 13.03 -23.02 5.38
C VAL A 292 13.92 -23.82 6.31
N ALA A 293 14.10 -25.11 6.01
CA ALA A 293 15.10 -25.91 6.69
C ALA A 293 16.45 -25.19 6.55
N VAL A 294 16.99 -24.73 7.67
CA VAL A 294 18.32 -24.15 7.78
C VAL A 294 19.25 -25.12 7.09
N ARG A 295 19.80 -24.75 5.91
CA ARG A 295 20.93 -25.48 5.35
C ARG A 295 21.93 -25.54 6.49
N THR A 296 22.33 -26.75 6.87
CA THR A 296 23.14 -27.10 8.05
C THR A 296 24.56 -26.54 8.00
N GLY A 297 24.78 -25.37 7.41
CA GLY A 297 25.94 -24.53 7.69
C GLY A 297 25.79 -23.98 9.10
N SER A 298 26.77 -24.29 9.95
CA SER A 298 26.95 -23.63 11.23
C SER A 298 27.08 -22.12 11.00
N ILE A 299 26.38 -21.32 11.81
CA ILE A 299 26.61 -19.87 11.87
C ILE A 299 28.10 -19.68 12.14
N ASN A 300 28.79 -18.91 11.29
CA ASN A 300 30.19 -18.58 11.48
C ASN A 300 30.34 -17.13 11.97
N PRO A 301 30.43 -16.89 13.28
CA PRO A 301 30.59 -15.53 13.81
C PRO A 301 31.98 -14.93 13.54
N GLU A 302 33.00 -15.74 13.25
CA GLU A 302 34.37 -15.26 12.98
C GLU A 302 34.51 -14.67 11.58
N TYR A 303 33.86 -15.28 10.58
CA TYR A 303 33.87 -14.82 9.19
C TYR A 303 32.44 -14.77 8.59
N PRO A 304 31.55 -13.93 9.15
CA PRO A 304 30.13 -14.01 8.85
C PRO A 304 29.80 -13.48 7.46
N ARG A 305 28.83 -14.12 6.79
CA ARG A 305 28.12 -13.58 5.63
C ARG A 305 26.94 -12.74 6.10
N ILE A 306 27.05 -11.42 5.94
CA ILE A 306 26.10 -10.44 6.44
C ILE A 306 25.24 -9.91 5.29
N GLY A 307 23.92 -10.08 5.39
CA GLY A 307 22.97 -9.44 4.47
C GLY A 307 22.46 -8.13 5.05
N VAL A 308 22.61 -7.03 4.31
CA VAL A 308 22.23 -5.68 4.75
C VAL A 308 21.07 -5.14 3.94
N SER A 309 19.97 -4.75 4.58
CA SER A 309 18.80 -4.14 3.92
C SER A 309 18.30 -2.91 4.68
N TRP A 310 19.04 -1.81 4.59
CA TRP A 310 18.66 -0.51 5.14
C TRP A 310 17.77 0.29 4.18
N VAL A 311 16.80 1.02 4.73
CA VAL A 311 15.95 1.99 4.03
C VAL A 311 16.75 3.27 3.76
N SER A 312 16.74 3.77 2.53
CA SER A 312 17.31 5.08 2.21
C SER A 312 16.62 6.20 3.02
N PRO A 313 17.37 6.99 3.82
CA PRO A 313 16.77 8.08 4.59
C PRO A 313 16.70 9.40 3.82
N GLU A 314 17.18 9.45 2.57
CA GLU A 314 17.14 10.64 1.69
C GLU A 314 15.79 11.39 1.70
N PRO A 315 14.62 10.70 1.67
CA PRO A 315 13.32 11.38 1.70
C PRO A 315 12.99 12.03 3.06
N MET A 316 13.81 11.82 4.09
CA MET A 316 13.53 12.12 5.49
C MET A 316 14.67 12.86 6.21
N LEU A 317 15.76 13.24 5.52
CA LEU A 317 16.98 13.83 6.10
C LEU A 317 16.79 15.14 6.88
N ALA A 318 15.62 15.78 6.78
CA ALA A 318 15.30 17.01 7.52
C ALA A 318 15.18 16.82 9.06
N LYS A 319 15.29 15.60 9.58
CA LYS A 319 15.18 15.29 11.02
C LYS A 319 16.52 14.84 11.59
N ASP A 320 16.91 15.33 12.77
CA ASP A 320 18.20 14.99 13.40
C ASP A 320 18.42 13.48 13.60
N ASN A 321 17.38 12.75 14.02
CA ASN A 321 17.45 11.29 14.15
C ASN A 321 17.76 10.60 12.81
N MET A 322 17.38 11.21 11.68
CA MET A 322 17.69 10.65 10.35
C MET A 322 19.14 10.89 9.94
N ARG A 323 19.80 11.91 10.50
CA ARG A 323 21.25 12.10 10.33
C ARG A 323 22.05 11.07 11.12
N LYS A 324 21.65 10.81 12.38
CA LYS A 324 22.24 9.73 13.18
C LYS A 324 22.06 8.37 12.51
N TYR A 325 20.84 8.09 12.05
CA TYR A 325 20.54 6.89 11.28
C TYR A 325 21.41 6.78 10.02
N GLN A 326 21.47 7.82 9.18
CA GLN A 326 22.30 7.84 7.96
C GLN A 326 23.76 7.53 8.28
N ARG A 327 24.34 8.17 9.31
CA ARG A 327 25.72 7.92 9.73
C ARG A 327 25.94 6.46 10.13
N ALA A 328 25.08 5.93 10.99
CA ALA A 328 25.21 4.55 11.47
C ALA A 328 25.06 3.51 10.34
N ILE A 329 24.18 3.75 9.38
CA ILE A 329 24.06 2.85 8.22
C ILE A 329 25.27 2.99 7.29
N ASP A 330 25.80 4.20 7.06
CA ASP A 330 27.01 4.40 6.25
C ASP A 330 28.23 3.70 6.87
N GLU A 331 28.35 3.72 8.20
CA GLU A 331 29.43 3.07 8.95
C GLU A 331 29.23 1.55 9.10
N THR A 332 28.13 0.97 8.63
CA THR A 332 27.82 -0.47 8.82
C THR A 332 28.97 -1.40 8.38
N ALA A 333 29.63 -1.08 7.26
CA ALA A 333 30.74 -1.89 6.77
C ALA A 333 32.00 -1.78 7.63
N ASP A 334 32.22 -0.62 8.25
CA ASP A 334 33.42 -0.34 9.05
C ASP A 334 33.26 -0.91 10.46
N LEU A 335 32.02 -1.09 10.92
CA LEU A 335 31.67 -1.67 12.21
C LEU A 335 31.55 -3.20 12.19
N ALA A 336 31.52 -3.81 11.01
CA ALA A 336 31.34 -5.25 10.86
C ALA A 336 32.54 -6.05 11.43
N PRO A 337 32.33 -7.32 11.84
CA PRO A 337 33.42 -8.18 12.29
C PRO A 337 34.55 -8.27 11.25
N PRO A 338 35.83 -8.33 11.68
CA PRO A 338 36.95 -8.53 10.76
C PRO A 338 36.74 -9.75 9.87
N GLY A 339 36.95 -9.61 8.56
CA GLY A 339 36.77 -10.71 7.61
C GLY A 339 35.31 -11.03 7.23
N ALA A 340 34.33 -10.27 7.74
CA ALA A 340 32.94 -10.42 7.32
C ALA A 340 32.75 -10.16 5.81
N SER A 341 31.91 -10.98 5.17
CA SER A 341 31.47 -10.75 3.79
C SER A 341 30.11 -10.05 3.80
N ILE A 342 30.07 -8.81 3.33
CA ILE A 342 28.87 -7.97 3.37
C ILE A 342 28.22 -7.89 1.99
N GLU A 343 26.93 -8.24 1.91
CA GLU A 343 26.10 -8.13 0.71
C GLU A 343 24.91 -7.17 0.97
N LEU A 344 24.76 -6.16 0.12
CA LEU A 344 23.65 -5.20 0.13
C LEU A 344 22.43 -5.81 -0.56
N VAL A 345 21.45 -6.20 0.22
CA VAL A 345 20.27 -6.95 -0.24
C VAL A 345 19.15 -5.97 -0.60
N VAL A 346 18.88 -5.82 -1.90
CA VAL A 346 17.87 -4.88 -2.41
C VAL A 346 16.46 -5.39 -2.13
N GLN A 347 15.83 -4.83 -1.10
CA GLN A 347 14.42 -5.07 -0.74
C GLN A 347 13.45 -4.09 -1.43
N SER A 348 13.89 -2.86 -1.75
CA SER A 348 13.16 -1.92 -2.61
C SER A 348 14.10 -1.25 -3.60
N ARG A 349 13.60 -0.94 -4.80
CA ARG A 349 14.32 -0.11 -5.78
C ARG A 349 14.66 1.28 -5.25
N ASP A 350 13.89 1.79 -4.28
CA ASP A 350 14.15 3.09 -3.63
C ASP A 350 15.48 3.12 -2.87
N ASP A 351 16.05 1.97 -2.52
CA ASP A 351 17.34 1.88 -1.81
C ASP A 351 18.54 1.80 -2.76
N LEU A 352 18.29 1.57 -4.07
CA LEU A 352 19.33 1.19 -5.01
C LEU A 352 20.38 2.30 -5.21
N SER A 353 19.96 3.57 -5.26
CA SER A 353 20.87 4.70 -5.40
C SER A 353 21.87 4.76 -4.24
N MET A 354 21.41 4.55 -3.01
CA MET A 354 22.24 4.51 -1.82
C MET A 354 23.21 3.31 -1.88
N TYR A 355 22.73 2.12 -2.24
CA TYR A 355 23.58 0.94 -2.33
C TYR A 355 24.62 1.03 -3.44
N GLN A 356 24.30 1.67 -4.57
CA GLN A 356 25.27 1.94 -5.65
C GLN A 356 26.41 2.84 -5.17
N ARG A 357 26.11 3.86 -4.34
CA ARG A 357 27.16 4.69 -3.73
C ARG A 357 28.05 3.86 -2.80
N TRP A 358 27.47 2.99 -1.99
CA TRP A 358 28.25 2.11 -1.11
C TRP A 358 29.07 1.08 -1.86
N GLN A 359 28.54 0.50 -2.94
CA GLN A 359 29.31 -0.35 -3.84
C GLN A 359 30.52 0.39 -4.40
N ASN A 360 30.33 1.62 -4.89
CA ASN A 360 31.40 2.42 -5.49
C ASN A 360 32.46 2.87 -4.47
N HIS A 361 32.05 3.27 -3.26
CA HIS A 361 32.96 3.82 -2.26
C HIS A 361 33.59 2.77 -1.35
N LYS A 362 32.87 1.66 -1.09
CA LYS A 362 33.26 0.64 -0.11
C LYS A 362 33.48 -0.74 -0.73
N GLY A 363 33.31 -0.90 -2.04
CA GLY A 363 33.51 -2.18 -2.74
C GLY A 363 32.48 -3.26 -2.39
N LEU A 364 31.35 -2.89 -1.79
CA LEU A 364 30.33 -3.85 -1.34
C LEU A 364 29.57 -4.47 -2.52
N ARG A 365 29.13 -5.72 -2.35
CA ARG A 365 28.35 -6.44 -3.37
C ARG A 365 26.87 -6.12 -3.24
N ILE A 366 26.19 -5.84 -4.35
CA ILE A 366 24.74 -5.67 -4.38
C ILE A 366 24.08 -6.98 -4.81
N ARG A 367 23.13 -7.45 -4.01
CA ARG A 367 22.27 -8.61 -4.31
C ARG A 367 20.87 -8.14 -4.73
N THR A 368 20.44 -8.54 -5.92
CA THR A 368 19.07 -8.32 -6.42
C THR A 368 18.39 -9.65 -6.75
N PHE A 369 17.06 -9.66 -6.76
CA PHE A 369 16.24 -10.85 -7.03
C PHE A 369 15.27 -10.62 -8.20
N LYS A 370 15.60 -9.71 -9.12
CA LYS A 370 14.72 -9.39 -10.25
C LYS A 370 14.43 -10.66 -11.06
N GLY A 371 13.14 -11.01 -11.16
CA GLY A 371 12.67 -12.19 -11.92
C GLY A 371 12.91 -13.53 -11.23
N GLN A 372 13.42 -13.55 -9.99
CA GLN A 372 13.57 -14.78 -9.21
C GLN A 372 12.28 -15.09 -8.43
N ALA A 373 12.01 -16.37 -8.21
CA ALA A 373 10.94 -16.81 -7.32
C ALA A 373 11.24 -16.41 -5.87
N ILE A 374 10.19 -16.25 -5.06
CA ILE A 374 10.35 -15.86 -3.65
C ILE A 374 11.08 -16.93 -2.83
N GLU A 375 11.01 -18.19 -3.24
CA GLU A 375 11.76 -19.30 -2.66
C GLU A 375 13.27 -19.06 -2.74
N ALA A 376 13.78 -18.58 -3.89
CA ALA A 376 15.21 -18.30 -4.07
C ALA A 376 15.70 -17.16 -3.16
N VAL A 377 14.79 -16.25 -2.78
CA VAL A 377 15.07 -15.20 -1.81
C VAL A 377 15.24 -15.82 -0.42
N LEU A 378 14.32 -16.69 0.00
CA LEU A 378 14.44 -17.37 1.29
C LEU A 378 15.66 -18.29 1.35
N GLU A 379 15.98 -19.01 0.28
CA GLU A 379 17.20 -19.81 0.19
C GLU A 379 18.47 -18.97 0.34
N TYR A 380 18.50 -17.78 -0.26
CA TYR A 380 19.58 -16.82 -0.05
C TYR A 380 19.65 -16.36 1.41
N TYR A 381 18.53 -15.96 2.01
CA TYR A 381 18.49 -15.55 3.42
C TYR A 381 18.92 -16.69 4.36
N ALA A 382 18.63 -17.94 4.02
CA ALA A 382 19.07 -19.13 4.76
C ALA A 382 20.58 -19.42 4.61
N CYS A 383 21.31 -18.70 3.74
CA CYS A 383 22.75 -18.81 3.60
C CYS A 383 23.51 -17.66 4.28
N LEU A 384 22.81 -16.74 4.95
CA LEU A 384 23.41 -15.66 5.73
C LEU A 384 23.69 -16.13 7.16
N ASP A 385 24.71 -15.53 7.78
CA ASP A 385 25.04 -15.73 9.20
C ASP A 385 24.39 -14.64 10.06
N LEU A 386 24.18 -13.44 9.49
CA LEU A 386 23.52 -12.30 10.15
C LEU A 386 22.73 -11.47 9.14
N VAL A 387 21.57 -10.98 9.56
CA VAL A 387 20.77 -10.01 8.81
C VAL A 387 20.75 -8.66 9.53
N LEU A 388 21.12 -7.59 8.84
CA LEU A 388 20.99 -6.22 9.32
C LEU A 388 19.89 -5.51 8.51
N THR A 389 18.81 -5.04 9.14
CA THR A 389 17.70 -4.50 8.35
C THR A 389 16.81 -3.47 9.04
N SER A 390 16.35 -2.47 8.28
CA SER A 390 15.21 -1.62 8.66
C SER A 390 13.98 -1.88 7.78
N ARG A 391 14.08 -2.87 6.88
CA ARG A 391 13.02 -3.32 5.99
C ARG A 391 12.23 -4.42 6.68
N TYR A 392 10.92 -4.21 6.82
CA TYR A 392 10.02 -5.14 7.51
C TYR A 392 10.06 -6.58 6.96
N HIS A 393 10.09 -6.75 5.64
CA HIS A 393 10.18 -8.09 5.06
C HIS A 393 11.61 -8.67 5.11
N GLY A 394 12.64 -7.83 5.18
CA GLY A 394 13.99 -8.30 5.53
C GLY A 394 14.02 -8.92 6.93
N PHE A 395 13.30 -8.34 7.88
CA PHE A 395 13.11 -8.91 9.21
C PHE A 395 12.32 -10.22 9.17
N ILE A 396 11.16 -10.27 8.49
CA ILE A 396 10.37 -11.51 8.35
C ILE A 396 11.19 -12.64 7.71
N PHE A 397 11.96 -12.36 6.64
CA PHE A 397 12.75 -13.40 5.99
C PHE A 397 13.83 -13.95 6.93
N ALA A 398 14.46 -13.11 7.76
CA ALA A 398 15.38 -13.59 8.79
C ALA A 398 14.70 -14.51 9.82
N LEU A 399 13.45 -14.19 10.22
CA LEU A 399 12.66 -15.06 11.11
C LEU A 399 12.39 -16.42 10.45
N LEU A 400 11.90 -16.43 9.21
CA LEU A 400 11.52 -17.64 8.49
C LEU A 400 12.71 -18.56 8.18
N THR A 401 13.91 -18.00 8.09
CA THR A 401 15.15 -18.76 7.85
C THR A 401 15.95 -19.02 9.13
N GLY A 402 15.42 -18.64 10.29
CA GLY A 402 16.03 -18.85 11.60
C GLY A 402 17.42 -18.22 11.70
N ARG A 403 17.59 -16.98 11.21
CA ARG A 403 18.88 -16.28 11.23
C ARG A 403 18.94 -15.19 12.30
N PRO A 404 20.12 -15.03 12.95
CA PRO A 404 20.38 -13.86 13.77
C PRO A 404 20.05 -12.58 13.02
N VAL A 405 19.39 -11.64 13.71
CA VAL A 405 18.95 -10.39 13.09
C VAL A 405 19.17 -9.21 14.02
N ILE A 406 19.67 -8.11 13.46
CA ILE A 406 19.66 -6.79 14.10
C ILE A 406 18.79 -5.90 13.22
N CYS A 407 17.77 -5.31 13.82
CA CYS A 407 16.82 -4.50 13.10
C CYS A 407 16.52 -3.17 13.78
N THR A 408 16.09 -2.19 12.97
CA THR A 408 15.68 -0.89 13.50
C THR A 408 14.39 -0.39 12.84
N GLY A 409 13.65 0.43 13.59
CA GLY A 409 12.44 1.06 13.12
C GLY A 409 11.82 1.96 14.19
N SER A 410 10.72 2.63 13.86
CA SER A 410 9.95 3.38 14.86
C SER A 410 9.40 2.44 15.94
N SER A 411 9.39 2.87 17.21
CA SER A 411 8.85 2.10 18.34
C SER A 411 7.35 1.79 18.22
N GLN A 412 6.63 2.49 17.34
CA GLN A 412 5.22 2.22 17.01
C GLN A 412 5.04 1.69 15.58
N GLY A 413 6.16 1.44 14.89
CA GLY A 413 6.23 0.96 13.53
C GLY A 413 5.94 -0.53 13.41
N LYS A 414 5.85 -0.99 12.16
CA LYS A 414 5.50 -2.38 11.80
C LYS A 414 6.41 -3.45 12.42
N ILE A 415 7.73 -3.21 12.50
CA ILE A 415 8.67 -4.15 13.13
C ILE A 415 8.37 -4.25 14.64
N ALA A 416 8.33 -3.13 15.35
CA ALA A 416 8.05 -3.10 16.78
C ALA A 416 6.70 -3.75 17.14
N ARG A 417 5.65 -3.54 16.32
CA ARG A 417 4.35 -4.20 16.52
C ARG A 417 4.41 -5.71 16.29
N LEU A 418 5.14 -6.18 15.27
CA LEU A 418 5.32 -7.61 15.03
C LEU A 418 6.06 -8.26 16.21
N ILE A 419 7.11 -7.62 16.73
CA ILE A 419 7.81 -8.07 17.93
C ILE A 419 6.84 -8.13 19.12
N LYS A 420 6.16 -7.03 19.41
CA LYS A 420 5.22 -6.94 20.54
C LYS A 420 4.12 -8.01 20.52
N TYR A 421 3.53 -8.29 19.37
CA TYR A 421 2.31 -9.09 19.27
C TYR A 421 2.50 -10.52 18.76
N ALA A 422 3.68 -10.86 18.22
CA ALA A 422 3.87 -12.15 17.56
C ALA A 422 5.19 -12.83 17.88
N VAL A 423 6.28 -12.07 18.01
CA VAL A 423 7.64 -12.60 18.26
C VAL A 423 8.36 -11.83 19.37
N PRO A 424 7.82 -11.80 20.61
CA PRO A 424 8.39 -10.99 21.69
C PRO A 424 9.83 -11.36 22.03
N SER A 425 10.26 -12.60 21.78
CA SER A 425 11.66 -13.00 21.94
C SER A 425 12.64 -12.26 21.03
N ALA A 426 12.16 -11.55 20.00
CA ALA A 426 12.96 -10.71 19.12
C ALA A 426 13.26 -9.31 19.69
N GLU A 427 12.81 -8.97 20.90
CA GLU A 427 13.07 -7.67 21.52
C GLU A 427 14.58 -7.30 21.60
N PRO A 428 15.50 -8.22 21.95
CA PRO A 428 16.94 -7.95 21.91
C PRO A 428 17.49 -7.62 20.51
N CYS A 429 16.79 -8.03 19.46
CA CYS A 429 17.16 -7.81 18.06
C CYS A 429 16.82 -6.40 17.57
N PHE A 430 16.00 -5.66 18.31
CA PHE A 430 15.44 -4.38 17.88
C PHE A 430 16.14 -3.19 18.52
N ILE A 431 16.48 -2.21 17.70
CA ILE A 431 16.97 -0.89 18.14
C ILE A 431 15.94 0.14 17.70
N ALA A 432 15.37 0.90 18.63
CA ALA A 432 14.43 1.96 18.27
C ALA A 432 15.15 3.03 17.43
N LEU A 433 14.49 3.54 16.39
CA LEU A 433 15.08 4.51 15.46
C LEU A 433 15.56 5.80 16.13
N ALA A 434 15.01 6.16 17.30
CA ALA A 434 15.44 7.32 18.08
C ALA A 434 16.77 7.09 18.81
N GLU A 435 17.11 5.84 19.07
CA GLU A 435 18.31 5.38 19.77
C GLU A 435 19.37 4.82 18.79
N PHE A 436 19.01 4.70 17.51
CA PHE A 436 19.88 4.09 16.51
C PHE A 436 21.02 5.03 16.12
N ASP A 437 22.22 4.68 16.56
CA ASP A 437 23.49 5.26 16.16
C ASP A 437 24.58 4.19 16.02
N SER A 438 25.78 4.60 15.62
CA SER A 438 26.91 3.72 15.37
C SER A 438 27.37 2.96 16.62
N SER A 439 27.30 3.60 17.80
CA SER A 439 27.71 2.96 19.05
C SER A 439 26.76 1.82 19.40
N VAL A 440 25.46 2.06 19.30
CA VAL A 440 24.44 1.05 19.62
C VAL A 440 24.46 -0.10 18.60
N LEU A 441 24.67 0.21 17.32
CA LEU A 441 24.85 -0.82 16.29
C LEU A 441 26.09 -1.68 16.57
N HIS A 442 27.21 -1.06 16.93
CA HIS A 442 28.45 -1.77 17.27
C HIS A 442 28.28 -2.67 18.50
N GLU A 443 27.60 -2.21 19.55
CA GLU A 443 27.27 -3.03 20.72
C GLU A 443 26.49 -4.29 20.32
N ARG A 444 25.51 -4.17 19.40
CA ARG A 444 24.74 -5.31 18.91
C ARG A 444 25.57 -6.25 18.05
N LEU A 445 26.53 -5.74 17.27
CA LEU A 445 27.48 -6.57 16.52
C LEU A 445 28.44 -7.32 17.45
N ILE A 446 28.91 -6.70 18.54
CA ILE A 446 29.69 -7.38 19.59
C ILE A 446 28.86 -8.51 20.23
N ARG A 447 27.60 -8.23 20.56
CA ARG A 447 26.70 -9.25 21.09
C ARG A 447 26.52 -10.43 20.12
N TYR A 448 26.37 -10.15 18.83
CA TYR A 448 26.31 -11.19 17.78
C TYR A 448 27.59 -12.04 17.78
N MET A 449 28.77 -11.44 17.82
CA MET A 449 30.05 -12.18 17.81
C MET A 449 30.19 -13.09 19.04
N ASN A 450 29.70 -12.66 20.20
CA ASN A 450 29.78 -13.43 21.44
C ASN A 450 28.73 -14.54 21.52
N ASP A 451 27.50 -14.25 21.11
CA ASP A 451 26.38 -15.19 21.13
C ASP A 451 25.36 -14.86 20.01
N PRO A 452 25.50 -15.49 18.83
CA PRO A 452 24.54 -15.30 17.74
C PRO A 452 23.10 -15.67 18.12
N HIS A 453 22.93 -16.65 19.02
CA HIS A 453 21.60 -17.12 19.43
C HIS A 453 20.86 -16.10 20.30
N ALA A 454 21.58 -15.20 20.98
CA ALA A 454 20.97 -14.08 21.71
C ALA A 454 20.21 -13.09 20.79
N LEU A 455 20.44 -13.16 19.48
CA LEU A 455 19.78 -12.35 18.46
C LEU A 455 18.91 -13.22 17.52
N MET A 456 18.57 -14.44 17.95
CA MET A 456 17.64 -15.33 17.26
C MET A 456 16.32 -15.42 18.02
N PRO A 457 15.20 -15.04 17.39
CA PRO A 457 13.89 -15.24 17.98
C PRO A 457 13.54 -16.72 18.13
N LYS A 458 12.70 -17.04 19.12
CA LYS A 458 12.27 -18.41 19.41
C LYS A 458 11.54 -19.01 18.21
N ALA A 459 11.98 -20.19 17.78
CA ALA A 459 11.39 -20.90 16.65
C ALA A 459 9.88 -21.16 16.84
N SER A 460 9.43 -21.46 18.06
CA SER A 460 8.01 -21.70 18.36
C SER A 460 7.12 -20.48 18.08
N GLU A 461 7.61 -19.27 18.34
CA GLU A 461 6.87 -18.02 18.04
C GLU A 461 6.75 -17.81 16.54
N VAL A 462 7.82 -18.09 15.78
CA VAL A 462 7.83 -18.02 14.32
C VAL A 462 6.88 -19.07 13.71
N ILE A 463 6.90 -20.31 14.22
CA ILE A 463 5.99 -21.39 13.80
C ILE A 463 4.53 -20.97 14.04
N ALA A 464 4.22 -20.39 15.21
CA ALA A 464 2.87 -19.89 15.49
C ALA A 464 2.45 -18.77 14.52
N CYS A 465 3.38 -17.96 14.00
CA CYS A 465 3.09 -17.00 12.93
C CYS A 465 2.78 -17.71 11.61
N VAL A 466 3.56 -18.73 11.23
CA VAL A 466 3.32 -19.54 10.02
C VAL A 466 1.96 -20.22 10.09
N GLU A 467 1.61 -20.83 11.22
CA GLU A 467 0.31 -21.49 11.42
C GLU A 467 -0.86 -20.51 11.31
N ARG A 468 -0.75 -19.32 11.94
CA ARG A 468 -1.76 -18.26 11.79
C ARG A 468 -1.91 -17.78 10.35
N ALA A 469 -0.81 -17.66 9.61
CA ALA A 469 -0.86 -17.29 8.20
C ALA A 469 -1.51 -18.38 7.33
N ARG A 470 -1.26 -19.67 7.62
CA ARG A 470 -1.90 -20.81 6.93
C ARG A 470 -3.38 -20.97 7.28
N ALA A 471 -3.80 -20.59 8.49
CA ALA A 471 -5.21 -20.59 8.87
C ALA A 471 -6.08 -19.66 8.00
N LEU A 472 -5.46 -18.70 7.28
CA LEU A 472 -6.14 -17.87 6.29
C LEU A 472 -6.69 -18.70 5.11
N ASP A 473 -6.08 -19.83 4.76
CA ASP A 473 -6.57 -20.71 3.68
C ASP A 473 -8.00 -21.19 3.98
N GLN A 474 -8.20 -21.73 5.19
CA GLN A 474 -9.50 -22.23 5.66
C GLN A 474 -10.50 -21.10 5.87
N ARG A 475 -10.07 -19.97 6.41
CA ARG A 475 -10.94 -18.82 6.67
C ARG A 475 -11.42 -18.18 5.37
N LEU A 476 -10.53 -18.01 4.39
CA LEU A 476 -10.90 -17.53 3.07
C LEU A 476 -11.84 -18.55 2.38
N ALA A 477 -11.56 -19.85 2.47
CA ALA A 477 -12.45 -20.87 1.93
C ALA A 477 -13.85 -20.80 2.54
N TYR A 478 -13.96 -20.61 3.86
CA TYR A 478 -15.24 -20.42 4.56
C TYR A 478 -15.99 -19.17 4.09
N GLU A 479 -15.30 -18.05 3.95
CA GLU A 479 -15.92 -16.83 3.45
C GLU A 479 -16.29 -16.93 1.96
N CYS A 480 -15.49 -17.61 1.15
CA CYS A 480 -15.78 -17.88 -0.25
C CYS A 480 -16.92 -18.90 -0.45
N GLY A 481 -17.03 -19.94 0.38
CA GLY A 481 -18.09 -20.95 0.29
C GLY A 481 -19.48 -20.32 0.44
N LYS A 482 -19.61 -19.37 1.37
CA LYS A 482 -20.82 -18.54 1.52
C LYS A 482 -21.10 -17.60 0.34
N ILE A 483 -20.19 -17.45 -0.64
CA ILE A 483 -20.42 -16.70 -1.89
C ILE A 483 -21.10 -17.61 -2.93
N SER A 484 -20.81 -18.91 -2.92
CA SER A 484 -21.27 -19.85 -3.95
C SER A 484 -22.74 -20.30 -3.81
N GLY A 485 -23.43 -19.96 -2.72
CA GLY A 485 -24.87 -20.22 -2.58
C GLY A 485 -25.26 -21.70 -2.62
N GLN A 486 -24.42 -22.56 -2.04
CA GLN A 486 -24.90 -23.81 -1.44
C GLN A 486 -25.28 -23.56 0.02
#